data_AF-A0A537PEU8-F1
#
_entry.id   AF-A0A537PEU8-F1
#
_cell.length_a   1.000
_cell.length_b   1.000
_cell.length_c   1.000
_cell.angle_alpha   90.00
_cell.angle_beta   90.00
_cell.angle_gamma   90.00
#
_symmetry.space_group_name_H-M   'P 1'
#
loop_
_entity.id
_entity.type
_entity.pdbx_description
1 polymer ?
#
loop_
_entity_poly.entity_id
_entity_poly.type
_entity_poly.pdbx_seq_one_letter_code
_entity_poly.pdbx_strand_id
1 'polypeptide(L)'
;MIADNRLTEIATWDDRLLAQQLKGLSLEGLDFSLEVTGFEMGEIDLRIASLEETPAQGDDPADVLPEGSAGPPVSKIGDLWLLDRHRVLCGNALDPEAFTALMGEERAATVFTDPPYNVEIDGHASGLGAVHHRPFPMG
;
A
#
# COMPACT_ATOMS: atom_id res chain seq x y z
N MET A 1 -7.31 46.80 -7.71
CA MET A 1 -8.70 46.29 -7.65
C MET A 1 -9.13 45.53 -8.91
N ILE A 2 -9.18 46.11 -10.12
CA ILE A 2 -9.54 45.29 -11.32
C ILE A 2 -8.45 44.24 -11.64
N ALA A 3 -7.17 44.62 -11.50
CA ALA A 3 -6.05 43.71 -11.73
C ALA A 3 -6.00 42.55 -10.73
N ASP A 4 -6.28 42.79 -9.44
CA ASP A 4 -6.25 41.76 -8.38
C ASP A 4 -7.32 40.68 -8.62
N ASN A 5 -8.52 41.09 -9.04
CA ASN A 5 -9.58 40.16 -9.41
C ASN A 5 -9.16 39.29 -10.61
N ARG A 6 -8.51 39.89 -11.62
CA ARG A 6 -8.03 39.16 -12.81
C ARG A 6 -6.88 38.20 -12.50
N LEU A 7 -6.01 38.54 -11.55
CA LEU A 7 -4.92 37.66 -11.08
C LEU A 7 -5.47 36.41 -10.38
N THR A 8 -6.57 36.55 -9.64
CA THR A 8 -7.22 35.43 -8.94
C THR A 8 -7.69 34.34 -9.91
N GLU A 9 -8.14 34.73 -11.12
CA GLU A 9 -8.61 33.78 -12.16
C GLU A 9 -7.50 32.90 -12.75
N ILE A 10 -6.23 33.28 -12.58
CA ILE A 10 -5.07 32.56 -13.12
C ILE A 10 -4.11 32.08 -12.03
N ALA A 11 -4.47 32.27 -10.76
CA ALA A 11 -3.62 31.89 -9.64
C ALA A 11 -3.69 30.38 -9.37
N THR A 12 -2.54 29.79 -9.07
CA THR A 12 -2.42 28.40 -8.62
C THR A 12 -1.54 28.35 -7.37
N TRP A 13 -1.83 27.42 -6.48
CA TRP A 13 -0.97 27.16 -5.33
C TRP A 13 0.22 26.26 -5.72
N ASP A 14 1.40 26.58 -5.20
CA ASP A 14 2.46 25.60 -5.05
C ASP A 14 2.23 24.91 -3.71
N ASP A 15 1.70 23.69 -3.74
CA ASP A 15 1.26 22.98 -2.53
C ASP A 15 2.41 22.75 -1.55
N ARG A 16 3.63 22.51 -2.05
CA ARG A 16 4.80 22.30 -1.20
C ARG A 16 5.20 23.60 -0.52
N LEU A 17 5.27 24.70 -1.28
CA LEU A 17 5.61 26.01 -0.73
C LEU A 17 4.54 26.48 0.26
N LEU A 18 3.26 26.33 -0.09
CA LEU A 18 2.13 26.69 0.77
C LEU A 18 2.18 25.92 2.09
N ALA A 19 2.39 24.60 2.03
CA ALA A 19 2.54 23.78 3.23
C ALA A 19 3.71 24.24 4.11
N GLN A 20 4.84 24.63 3.53
CA GLN A 20 6.01 25.14 4.28
C GLN A 20 5.68 26.45 5.00
N GLN A 21 4.95 27.35 4.35
CA GLN A 21 4.52 28.61 4.95
C GLN A 21 3.54 28.37 6.09
N LEU A 22 2.52 27.51 5.89
CA LEU A 22 1.56 27.15 6.93
C LEU A 22 2.24 26.48 8.13
N LYS A 23 3.21 25.59 7.90
CA LYS A 23 4.03 24.99 8.96
C LYS A 23 4.82 26.05 9.71
N GLY A 24 5.45 27.00 9.02
CA GLY A 24 6.16 28.12 9.64
C GLY A 24 5.25 28.92 10.56
N LEU A 25 4.09 29.36 10.07
CA LEU A 25 3.10 30.11 10.84
C LEU A 25 2.59 29.34 12.06
N SER A 26 2.39 28.02 11.94
CA SER A 26 1.94 27.18 13.06
C SER A 26 2.93 27.15 14.23
N LEU A 27 4.22 27.39 13.98
CA LEU A 27 5.29 27.35 14.97
C LEU A 27 5.56 28.70 15.64
N GLU A 28 5.05 29.81 15.08
CA GLU A 28 5.34 31.17 15.55
C GLU A 28 4.54 31.60 16.78
N GLY A 29 3.67 30.74 17.33
CA GLY A 29 2.92 31.05 18.56
C GLY A 29 2.00 32.26 18.41
N LEU A 30 1.32 32.34 17.26
CA LEU A 30 0.44 33.44 16.88
C LEU A 30 -0.70 33.65 17.90
N ASP A 31 -1.12 34.91 18.06
CA ASP A 31 -2.26 35.30 18.90
C ASP A 31 -3.62 35.18 18.17
N PHE A 32 -3.60 34.70 16.93
CA PHE A 32 -4.78 34.44 16.10
C PHE A 32 -4.76 33.04 15.48
N SER A 33 -5.94 32.55 15.08
CA SER A 33 -6.10 31.26 14.39
C SER A 33 -5.56 31.32 12.97
N LEU A 34 -4.85 30.28 12.53
CA LEU A 34 -4.41 30.15 11.14
C LEU A 34 -5.57 30.13 10.14
N GLU A 35 -6.79 29.83 10.56
CA GLU A 35 -7.99 29.87 9.70
C GLU A 35 -8.27 31.26 9.10
N VAL A 36 -7.68 32.33 9.65
CA VAL A 36 -7.71 33.68 9.05
C VAL A 36 -7.10 33.71 7.64
N THR A 37 -6.23 32.76 7.32
CA THR A 37 -5.65 32.61 5.97
C THR A 37 -6.66 32.12 4.93
N GLY A 38 -7.85 31.66 5.36
CA GLY A 38 -8.91 31.14 4.49
C GLY A 38 -8.87 29.63 4.29
N PHE A 39 -7.98 28.91 4.97
CA PHE A 39 -7.92 27.45 5.00
C PHE A 39 -8.49 26.90 6.30
N GLU A 40 -9.24 25.80 6.25
CA GLU A 40 -9.73 25.12 7.46
C GLU A 40 -8.59 24.43 8.22
N MET A 41 -8.69 24.27 9.53
CA MET A 41 -7.62 23.61 10.32
C MET A 41 -7.28 22.21 9.80
N GLY A 42 -8.29 21.39 9.47
CA GLY A 42 -8.02 20.05 8.91
C GLY A 42 -7.31 20.10 7.55
N GLU A 43 -7.58 21.14 6.77
CA GLU A 43 -6.92 21.38 5.48
C GLU A 43 -5.45 21.80 5.65
N ILE A 44 -5.18 22.61 6.67
CA ILE A 44 -3.84 23.05 7.08
C ILE A 44 -3.03 21.85 7.57
N ASP A 45 -3.60 21.04 8.47
CA ASP A 45 -2.93 19.87 9.05
C ASP A 45 -2.53 18.85 7.97
N LEU A 46 -3.43 18.56 7.03
CA LEU A 46 -3.15 17.65 5.91
C LEU A 46 -2.00 18.15 5.02
N ARG A 47 -1.94 19.46 4.75
CA ARG A 47 -0.85 20.06 3.98
C ARG A 47 0.47 20.03 4.75
N ILE A 48 0.46 20.31 6.05
CA ILE A 48 1.68 20.24 6.87
C ILE A 48 2.18 18.80 6.94
N ALA A 49 1.28 17.83 7.10
CA ALA A 49 1.61 16.40 7.13
C ALA A 49 2.21 15.92 5.80
N SER A 50 1.82 16.48 4.65
CA SER A 50 2.40 16.10 3.35
C SER A 50 3.87 16.53 3.17
N LEU A 51 4.39 17.42 4.03
CA LEU A 51 5.82 17.75 4.07
C LEU A 51 6.66 16.72 4.80
N GLU A 52 6.05 15.90 5.64
CA GLU A 52 6.73 14.76 6.21
C GLU A 52 6.95 13.79 5.06
N GLU A 53 8.22 13.55 4.72
CA GLU A 53 8.56 12.44 3.84
C GLU A 53 7.88 11.23 4.44
N THR A 54 6.87 10.69 3.74
CA THR A 54 6.43 9.33 4.03
C THR A 54 7.72 8.52 4.02
N PRO A 55 8.08 7.85 5.13
CA PRO A 55 9.23 6.97 5.12
C PRO A 55 9.08 6.16 3.84
N ALA A 56 10.12 6.14 3.00
CA ALA A 56 10.10 5.32 1.81
C ALA A 56 9.54 3.97 2.24
N GLN A 57 8.47 3.53 1.59
CA GLN A 57 7.77 2.28 1.86
C GLN A 57 8.81 1.15 1.78
N GLY A 58 9.48 0.86 2.89
CA GLY A 58 10.83 0.30 2.88
C GLY A 58 11.63 0.46 4.19
N ASP A 59 11.20 1.29 5.14
CA ASP A 59 11.87 1.42 6.45
C ASP A 59 11.29 0.52 7.55
N ASP A 60 10.27 -0.30 7.29
CA ASP A 60 9.92 -1.38 8.23
C ASP A 60 10.94 -2.52 8.05
N PRO A 61 11.75 -2.87 9.07
CA PRO A 61 12.64 -4.02 9.00
C PRO A 61 11.90 -5.33 8.66
N ALA A 62 10.59 -5.42 8.93
CA ALA A 62 9.75 -6.55 8.56
C ALA A 62 9.45 -6.63 7.06
N ASP A 63 9.53 -5.52 6.33
CA ASP A 63 9.34 -5.44 4.87
C ASP A 63 10.65 -5.72 4.10
N VAL A 64 11.78 -5.82 4.81
CA VAL A 64 13.06 -6.21 4.22
C VAL A 64 13.01 -7.70 3.86
N LEU A 65 12.62 -7.97 2.62
CA LEU A 65 12.68 -9.31 2.07
C LEU A 65 14.14 -9.75 1.90
N PRO A 66 14.51 -10.97 2.33
CA PRO A 66 15.83 -11.51 2.04
C PRO A 66 16.02 -11.63 0.53
N GLU A 67 17.27 -11.46 0.07
CA GLU A 67 17.61 -11.66 -1.34
C GLU A 67 17.08 -13.03 -1.80
N GLY A 68 16.21 -13.02 -2.81
CA GLY A 68 15.53 -14.23 -3.26
C GLY A 68 16.52 -15.32 -3.63
N SER A 69 16.32 -16.53 -3.11
CA SER A 69 17.11 -17.69 -3.50
C SER A 69 16.95 -17.93 -5.01
N ALA A 70 18.03 -17.79 -5.79
CA ALA A 70 18.06 -18.11 -7.22
C ALA A 70 17.94 -19.61 -7.53
N GLY A 71 17.75 -20.45 -6.51
CA GLY A 71 17.58 -21.89 -6.64
C GLY A 71 16.20 -22.31 -7.13
N PRO A 72 16.02 -23.60 -7.46
CA PRO A 72 14.70 -24.15 -7.77
C PRO A 72 13.76 -24.00 -6.57
N PRO A 73 12.44 -23.91 -6.80
CA PRO A 73 11.47 -23.87 -5.70
C PRO A 73 11.65 -25.11 -4.81
N VAL A 74 11.73 -24.88 -3.51
CA VAL A 74 11.89 -25.96 -2.51
C VAL A 74 10.58 -26.71 -2.36
N SER A 75 9.45 -25.99 -2.40
CA SER A 75 8.11 -26.55 -2.23
C SER A 75 7.63 -27.28 -3.49
N LYS A 76 7.00 -28.42 -3.27
CA LYS A 76 6.38 -29.27 -4.29
C LYS A 76 4.90 -29.46 -3.98
N ILE A 77 4.10 -29.72 -5.02
CA ILE A 77 2.69 -30.07 -4.87
C ILE A 77 2.58 -31.30 -3.95
N GLY A 78 1.74 -31.20 -2.94
CA GLY A 78 1.55 -32.19 -1.89
C GLY A 78 2.33 -31.91 -0.60
N ASP A 79 3.29 -30.98 -0.61
CA ASP A 79 4.05 -30.64 0.60
C ASP A 79 3.14 -29.94 1.63
N LEU A 80 3.01 -30.56 2.81
CA LEU A 80 2.34 -30.00 3.98
C LEU A 80 3.37 -29.55 5.02
N TRP A 81 3.42 -28.24 5.25
CA TRP A 81 4.31 -27.60 6.21
C TRP A 81 3.57 -27.39 7.52
N LEU A 82 4.16 -27.85 8.62
CA LEU A 82 3.62 -27.69 9.98
C LEU A 82 4.37 -26.58 10.71
N LEU A 83 3.65 -25.53 11.09
CA LEU A 83 4.16 -24.37 11.84
C LEU A 83 3.44 -24.31 13.19
N ASP A 84 3.77 -25.26 14.07
CA ASP A 84 3.06 -25.48 15.33
C ASP A 84 1.56 -25.72 15.09
N ARG A 85 0.69 -24.81 15.53
CA ARG A 85 -0.76 -24.86 15.28
C ARG A 85 -1.18 -24.49 13.85
N HIS A 86 -0.29 -23.89 13.06
CA HIS A 86 -0.58 -23.45 11.70
C HIS A 86 -0.10 -24.46 10.66
N ARG A 87 -0.77 -24.51 9.51
CA ARG A 87 -0.46 -25.44 8.42
C ARG A 87 -0.46 -24.70 7.09
N VAL A 88 0.47 -25.05 6.21
CA VAL A 88 0.54 -24.52 4.84
C VAL A 88 0.70 -25.70 3.87
N LEU A 89 -0.22 -25.81 2.91
CA LEU A 89 -0.17 -26.85 1.88
C LEU A 89 0.15 -26.20 0.51
N CYS A 90 1.10 -26.78 -0.22
CA CYS A 90 1.25 -26.51 -1.64
C CYS A 90 0.34 -27.48 -2.43
N GLY A 91 -0.75 -27.00 -3.03
CA GLY A 91 -1.73 -27.85 -3.70
C GLY A 91 -2.63 -27.11 -4.68
N ASN A 92 -3.49 -27.86 -5.37
CA ASN A 92 -4.51 -27.30 -6.27
C ASN A 92 -5.78 -26.96 -5.49
N ALA A 93 -6.22 -25.70 -5.53
CA ALA A 93 -7.45 -25.26 -4.86
C ALA A 93 -8.74 -25.80 -5.52
N LEU A 94 -8.65 -26.47 -6.68
CA LEU A 94 -9.77 -27.18 -7.30
C LEU A 94 -9.88 -28.63 -6.83
N ASP A 95 -8.87 -29.15 -6.13
CA ASP A 95 -8.82 -30.53 -5.67
C ASP A 95 -9.35 -30.66 -4.23
N PRO A 96 -10.48 -31.35 -3.99
CA PRO A 96 -11.01 -31.59 -2.65
C PRO A 96 -10.05 -32.38 -1.74
N GLU A 97 -9.18 -33.22 -2.31
CA GLU A 97 -8.21 -33.99 -1.53
C GLU A 97 -7.15 -33.08 -0.90
N ALA A 98 -6.80 -31.96 -1.57
CA ALA A 98 -5.90 -30.96 -1.02
C ALA A 98 -6.47 -30.33 0.27
N PHE A 99 -7.75 -29.98 0.29
CA PHE A 99 -8.38 -29.45 1.52
C PHE A 99 -8.46 -30.51 2.62
N THR A 100 -8.72 -31.77 2.26
CA THR A 100 -8.72 -32.87 3.23
C THR A 100 -7.34 -33.03 3.86
N ALA A 101 -6.27 -32.97 3.07
CA ALA A 101 -4.90 -33.04 3.58
C ALA A 101 -4.52 -31.83 4.45
N LEU A 102 -4.92 -30.61 4.06
CA LEU A 102 -4.65 -29.38 4.82
C LEU A 102 -5.39 -29.38 6.17
N MET A 103 -6.69 -29.66 6.13
CA MET A 103 -7.60 -29.49 7.27
C MET A 103 -7.59 -30.70 8.21
N GLY A 104 -7.31 -31.91 7.71
CA GLY A 104 -7.46 -33.15 8.48
C GLY A 104 -8.91 -33.34 8.93
N GLU A 105 -9.13 -33.45 10.24
CA GLU A 105 -10.46 -33.60 10.83
C GLU A 105 -11.15 -32.25 11.15
N GLU A 106 -10.41 -31.15 11.06
CA GLU A 106 -10.87 -29.80 11.40
C GLU A 106 -11.70 -29.17 10.27
N ARG A 107 -12.49 -28.15 10.61
CA ARG A 107 -13.25 -27.34 9.62
C ARG A 107 -12.94 -25.86 9.76
N ALA A 108 -12.82 -25.18 8.63
CA ALA A 108 -12.60 -23.75 8.59
C ALA A 108 -13.88 -23.04 9.03
N ALA A 109 -13.79 -22.17 10.04
CA ALA A 109 -14.90 -21.31 10.45
C ALA A 109 -15.11 -20.13 9.49
N THR A 110 -14.06 -19.72 8.77
CA THR A 110 -14.08 -18.61 7.81
C THR A 110 -13.05 -18.86 6.73
N VAL A 111 -13.32 -18.38 5.51
CA VAL A 111 -12.41 -18.47 4.37
C VAL A 111 -12.19 -17.07 3.82
N PHE A 112 -10.92 -16.70 3.67
CA PHE A 112 -10.49 -15.51 2.94
C PHE A 112 -9.80 -15.98 1.67
N THR A 113 -10.22 -15.44 0.53
CA THR A 113 -9.68 -15.83 -0.77
C THR A 113 -9.61 -14.61 -1.68
N ASP A 114 -8.53 -14.55 -2.46
CA ASP A 114 -8.34 -13.59 -3.55
C ASP A 114 -8.23 -14.39 -4.86
N PRO A 115 -9.37 -14.84 -5.42
CA PRO A 115 -9.38 -15.66 -6.62
C PRO A 115 -8.99 -14.82 -7.84
N PRO A 116 -8.50 -15.44 -8.93
CA PRO A 116 -8.15 -14.71 -10.14
C PRO A 116 -9.38 -14.03 -10.74
N TYR A 117 -9.36 -12.70 -10.87
CA TYR A 117 -10.40 -11.90 -11.53
C TYR A 117 -10.26 -11.85 -13.07
N ASN A 118 -9.32 -12.60 -13.65
CA ASN A 118 -9.02 -12.65 -15.08
C ASN A 118 -8.66 -11.27 -15.68
N VAL A 119 -8.01 -10.42 -14.89
CA VAL A 119 -7.42 -9.13 -15.32
C VAL A 119 -5.95 -9.36 -15.65
N GLU A 120 -5.42 -8.64 -16.65
CA GLU A 120 -4.00 -8.67 -16.96
C GLU A 120 -3.18 -8.22 -15.75
N ILE A 121 -2.13 -8.97 -15.40
CA ILE A 121 -1.30 -8.70 -14.22
C ILE A 121 -0.35 -7.52 -14.48
N ASP A 122 0.17 -7.42 -15.69
CA ASP A 122 1.10 -6.36 -16.09
C ASP A 122 0.41 -4.99 -16.04
N GLY A 123 1.00 -4.04 -15.32
CA GLY A 123 0.43 -2.70 -15.13
C GLY A 123 -0.72 -2.59 -14.11
N HIS A 124 -1.33 -3.69 -13.67
CA HIS A 124 -2.46 -3.65 -12.72
C HIS A 124 -2.14 -4.23 -11.34
N ALA A 125 -1.31 -5.27 -11.25
CA ALA A 125 -1.11 -6.04 -10.01
C ALA A 125 0.32 -6.01 -9.45
N SER A 126 1.33 -5.51 -10.20
CA SER A 126 2.70 -5.40 -9.68
C SER A 126 3.43 -4.12 -10.10
N GLY A 127 3.99 -3.42 -9.10
CA GLY A 127 5.10 -2.47 -9.24
C GLY A 127 4.91 -1.27 -10.17
N LEU A 128 3.69 -0.90 -10.58
CA LEU A 128 3.43 0.15 -11.58
C LEU A 128 4.27 -0.03 -12.87
N GLY A 129 4.58 -1.29 -13.24
CA GLY A 129 5.45 -1.62 -14.37
C GLY A 129 6.95 -1.60 -14.10
N ALA A 130 7.41 -1.31 -12.88
CA ALA A 130 8.84 -1.38 -12.52
C ALA A 130 9.30 -2.81 -12.19
N VAL A 131 8.38 -3.67 -11.72
CA VAL A 131 8.66 -5.06 -11.35
C VAL A 131 7.82 -5.98 -12.20
N HIS A 132 8.48 -6.67 -13.13
CA HIS A 132 7.86 -7.69 -13.96
C HIS A 132 8.12 -9.06 -13.35
N HIS A 133 7.04 -9.75 -13.00
CA HIS A 133 7.10 -11.15 -12.63
C HIS A 133 6.82 -12.03 -13.85
N ARG A 134 7.43 -13.22 -13.88
CA ARG A 134 7.02 -14.25 -14.84
C ARG A 134 5.51 -14.49 -14.70
N PRO A 135 4.78 -14.71 -15.80
CA PRO A 135 3.36 -15.03 -15.74
C PRO A 135 3.16 -16.23 -14.80
N PHE A 136 2.11 -16.18 -13.98
CA PHE A 136 1.72 -17.38 -13.25
C PHE A 136 1.39 -18.47 -14.28
N PRO A 137 1.88 -19.71 -14.11
CA PRO A 137 1.43 -20.82 -14.91
C PRO A 137 -0.06 -21.02 -14.59
N MET A 138 -0.92 -20.49 -15.45
CA MET A 138 -2.34 -20.80 -15.45
C MET A 138 -2.47 -22.15 -16.16
N GLY A 139 -2.84 -23.20 -15.40
CA GLY A 139 -3.10 -24.54 -15.91
C GLY A 139 -4.46 -24.65 -16.56
#